data_AF-A0A7C2UYG6-F1
#
_entry.id   AF-A0A7C2UYG6-F1
#
_cell.length_a   1.000
_cell.length_b   1.000
_cell.length_c   1.000
_cell.angle_alpha   90.00
_cell.angle_beta   90.00
_cell.angle_gamma   90.00
#
_symmetry.space_group_name_H-M   'P 1'
#
loop_
_entity.id
_entity.type
_entity.pdbx_description
1 polymer ?
#
loop_
_entity_poly.entity_id
_entity_poly.type
_entity_poly.pdbx_seq_one_letter_code
_entity_poly.pdbx_strand_id
1 'polypeptide(L)'
;MNKEQVERYRMLKLLRDLSTKVGRGTEFVSLYIPPSRPLGDVSANLREEYGTANNIKSRVTRNHVLDALESIQQRLKLFKEVPPNGLVIFCGAVPQGEAAGSEKTEIFVLEPPKPVPFYLYRCDSRFYLDPLLASLSDEKSFALIAIGRDEAGLGVVSGKDLRVLDVMTSGVPGKVRVGGQSARRYQRVLEQLVHEFFVHVAERANKEFLSIPNLQGIFVGGPGPTKEDFIKEGLLDYRLRDKVLEVIDLGYAGEEGLRELVNKIAPKLKDVEYAEEIEAFEELKQMLFEHPDKVALGKEEVDKAFKQGLVKKLLISEAFDVPYLLMKCDKCDYEIFVRASERPTKCPACDGGISVVKEESGLDHYLDLAIEQGAEVQIFSAHSESGEQFLRSYSGIAAFL
;
A
#
# COMPACT_ATOMS: atom_id res chain seq x y z
N MET A 1 -9.20 9.46 2.43
CA MET A 1 -7.96 9.13 3.17
C MET A 1 -7.72 10.11 4.30
N ASN A 2 -7.29 9.62 5.47
CA ASN A 2 -6.90 10.41 6.64
C ASN A 2 -5.36 10.65 6.64
N LYS A 3 -4.88 11.53 7.52
CA LYS A 3 -3.45 11.87 7.66
C LYS A 3 -2.52 10.65 7.72
N GLU A 4 -2.88 9.63 8.50
CA GLU A 4 -2.12 8.38 8.63
C GLU A 4 -1.99 7.60 7.31
N GLN A 5 -3.05 7.61 6.49
CA GLN A 5 -3.04 6.95 5.18
C GLN A 5 -2.18 7.73 4.16
N VAL A 6 -2.11 9.06 4.27
CA VAL A 6 -1.22 9.89 3.45
C VAL A 6 0.25 9.65 3.81
N GLU A 7 0.57 9.61 5.11
CA GLU A 7 1.93 9.27 5.59
C GLU A 7 2.33 7.85 5.14
N ARG A 8 1.40 6.91 5.21
CA ARG A 8 1.57 5.54 4.70
C ARG A 8 1.86 5.52 3.20
N TYR A 9 1.10 6.28 2.40
CA TYR A 9 1.31 6.39 0.97
C TYR A 9 2.70 6.95 0.64
N ARG A 10 3.10 8.04 1.30
CA ARG A 10 4.44 8.64 1.15
C ARG A 10 5.56 7.65 1.46
N MET A 11 5.37 6.86 2.51
CA MET A 11 6.35 5.84 2.87
C MET A 11 6.41 4.69 1.87
N LEU A 12 5.27 4.21 1.37
CA LEU A 12 5.25 3.19 0.30
C LEU A 12 5.93 3.70 -0.97
N LYS A 13 5.66 4.95 -1.36
CA LYS A 13 6.32 5.62 -2.48
C LYS A 13 7.83 5.69 -2.27
N LEU A 14 8.28 6.11 -1.09
CA LEU A 14 9.71 6.14 -0.73
C LEU A 14 10.33 4.73 -0.80
N LEU A 15 9.68 3.71 -0.25
CA LEU A 15 10.20 2.35 -0.29
C LEU A 15 10.27 1.78 -1.71
N ARG A 16 9.28 2.10 -2.56
CA ARG A 16 9.33 1.74 -3.99
C ARG A 16 10.53 2.40 -4.67
N ASP A 17 10.76 3.69 -4.45
CA ASP A 17 11.94 4.39 -4.98
C ASP A 17 13.24 3.74 -4.48
N LEU A 18 13.37 3.51 -3.17
CA LEU A 18 14.54 2.85 -2.57
C LEU A 18 14.77 1.43 -3.11
N SER A 19 13.71 0.70 -3.47
CA SER A 19 13.81 -0.66 -4.03
C SER A 19 14.41 -0.68 -5.44
N THR A 20 14.30 0.41 -6.19
CA THR A 20 14.89 0.54 -7.54
C THR A 20 16.37 0.89 -7.51
N LYS A 21 16.87 1.41 -6.39
CA LYS A 21 18.28 1.79 -6.22
C LYS A 21 19.16 0.55 -6.06
N VAL A 22 20.11 0.38 -6.98
CA VAL A 22 21.07 -0.72 -6.98
C VAL A 22 22.49 -0.17 -7.07
N GLY A 23 23.32 -0.60 -6.13
CA GLY A 23 24.73 -0.20 -6.03
C GLY A 23 25.58 -1.05 -6.95
N ARG A 24 26.74 -0.52 -7.33
CA ARG A 24 27.76 -1.23 -8.12
C ARG A 24 28.52 -2.25 -7.27
N GLY A 25 28.46 -2.12 -5.95
CA GLY A 25 28.99 -3.06 -4.98
C GLY A 25 28.20 -3.02 -3.67
N THR A 26 28.77 -3.54 -2.58
CA THR A 26 28.16 -3.51 -1.24
C THR A 26 28.34 -2.14 -0.57
N GLU A 27 27.61 -1.14 -1.05
CA GLU A 27 27.79 0.28 -0.70
C GLU A 27 26.54 0.95 -0.15
N PHE A 28 25.46 0.19 0.05
CA PHE A 28 24.25 0.66 0.73
C PHE A 28 24.18 0.13 2.15
N VAL A 29 24.04 1.05 3.10
CA VAL A 29 23.86 0.80 4.52
C VAL A 29 22.38 0.90 4.86
N SER A 30 21.85 -0.15 5.50
CA SER A 30 20.51 -0.18 6.10
C SER A 30 20.67 -0.30 7.61
N LEU A 31 20.17 0.69 8.35
CA LEU A 31 20.24 0.76 9.80
C LEU A 31 18.84 0.85 10.39
N TYR A 32 18.49 -0.12 11.24
CA TYR A 32 17.24 -0.15 12.01
C TYR A 32 17.55 -0.05 13.49
N ILE A 33 16.88 0.87 14.17
CA ILE A 33 17.08 1.17 15.58
C ILE A 33 15.73 1.02 16.29
N PRO A 34 15.60 0.09 17.26
CA PRO A 34 14.37 -0.06 18.02
C PRO A 34 14.23 1.08 19.04
N PRO A 35 12.99 1.44 19.46
CA PRO A 35 12.75 2.54 20.40
C PRO A 35 13.49 2.39 21.73
N SER A 36 13.73 1.15 22.16
CA SER A 36 14.36 0.83 23.43
C SER A 36 15.89 1.01 23.44
N ARG A 37 16.52 1.26 22.28
CA ARG A 37 17.98 1.29 22.18
C ARG A 37 18.53 2.72 22.33
N PRO A 38 19.45 2.98 23.28
CA PRO A 38 20.07 4.30 23.42
C PRO A 38 20.90 4.70 22.20
N LEU A 39 20.81 5.97 21.79
CA LEU A 39 21.62 6.53 20.68
C LEU A 39 23.13 6.46 20.95
N GLY A 40 23.55 6.48 22.22
CA GLY A 40 24.95 6.31 22.62
C GLY A 40 25.52 4.96 22.18
N ASP A 41 24.78 3.89 22.40
CA ASP A 41 25.17 2.53 22.01
C ASP A 41 25.22 2.38 20.49
N VAL A 42 24.23 2.93 19.79
CA VAL A 42 24.21 2.97 18.31
C VAL A 42 25.44 3.69 17.78
N SER A 43 25.78 4.84 18.38
CA SER A 43 26.95 5.64 17.99
C SER A 43 28.28 4.93 18.27
N ALA A 44 28.34 4.05 19.28
CA ALA A 44 29.51 3.23 19.55
C ALA A 44 29.65 2.12 18.50
N ASN A 45 28.57 1.38 18.22
CA ASN A 45 28.55 0.35 17.18
C ASN A 45 28.96 0.92 15.81
N LEU A 46 28.41 2.07 15.40
CA LEU A 46 28.77 2.68 14.12
C LEU A 46 30.25 3.09 14.03
N ARG A 47 30.90 3.40 15.16
CA ARG A 47 32.36 3.65 15.20
C ARG A 47 33.16 2.38 15.02
N GLU A 48 32.70 1.26 15.58
CA GLU A 48 33.32 -0.06 15.38
C GLU A 48 33.16 -0.52 13.92
N GLU A 49 31.98 -0.34 13.33
CA GLU A 49 31.72 -0.64 11.92
C GLU A 49 32.58 0.23 10.99
N TYR A 50 32.76 1.51 11.32
CA TYR A 50 33.68 2.40 10.59
C TYR A 50 35.13 1.90 10.65
N GLY A 51 35.58 1.45 11.83
CA GLY A 51 36.90 0.83 11.99
C GLY A 51 37.06 -0.43 11.12
N THR A 52 36.04 -1.27 11.08
CA THR A 52 36.03 -2.52 10.29
C THR A 52 36.01 -2.24 8.79
N ALA A 53 35.22 -1.25 8.35
CA ALA A 53 35.09 -0.85 6.96
C ALA A 53 36.44 -0.39 6.34
N ASN A 54 37.38 0.12 7.13
CA ASN A 54 38.72 0.48 6.64
C ASN A 54 39.49 -0.70 6.01
N ASN A 55 39.14 -1.93 6.36
CA ASN A 55 39.78 -3.15 5.83
C ASN A 55 39.21 -3.61 4.48
N ILE A 56 38.20 -2.92 3.92
CA ILE A 56 37.62 -3.27 2.62
C ILE A 56 38.68 -3.14 1.52
N LYS A 57 38.91 -4.21 0.75
CA LYS A 57 39.97 -4.26 -0.28
C LYS A 57 39.75 -3.25 -1.41
N SER A 58 38.52 -3.15 -1.92
CA SER A 58 38.15 -2.19 -2.96
C SER A 58 38.19 -0.76 -2.42
N ARG A 59 39.03 0.11 -3.01
CA ARG A 59 39.15 1.52 -2.59
C ARG A 59 37.83 2.29 -2.76
N VAL A 60 37.12 2.05 -3.86
CA VAL A 60 35.86 2.74 -4.17
C VAL A 60 34.78 2.35 -3.17
N THR A 61 34.56 1.05 -2.99
CA THR A 61 33.57 0.52 -2.02
C THR A 61 33.90 0.94 -0.59
N ARG A 62 35.18 0.94 -0.22
CA ARG A 62 35.62 1.41 1.09
C ARG A 62 35.21 2.86 1.32
N ASN A 63 35.53 3.75 0.39
CA ASN A 63 35.20 5.17 0.52
C ASN A 63 33.69 5.37 0.63
N HIS A 64 32.89 4.73 -0.24
CA HIS A 64 31.43 4.87 -0.20
C HIS A 64 30.83 4.40 1.12
N VAL A 65 31.31 3.28 1.70
CA VAL A 65 30.84 2.78 3.00
C VAL A 65 31.25 3.72 4.13
N LEU A 66 32.49 4.23 4.12
CA LEU A 66 32.96 5.18 5.14
C LEU A 66 32.16 6.50 5.09
N ASP A 67 31.93 7.04 3.89
CA ASP A 67 31.15 8.26 3.67
C ASP A 67 29.69 8.08 4.12
N ALA A 68 29.10 6.91 3.85
CA ALA A 68 27.75 6.57 4.31
C ALA A 68 27.68 6.49 5.84
N LEU A 69 28.64 5.82 6.49
CA LEU A 69 28.73 5.72 7.95
C LEU A 69 28.93 7.10 8.61
N GLU A 70 29.77 7.95 8.04
CA GLU A 70 29.98 9.31 8.53
C GLU A 70 28.68 10.14 8.40
N SER A 71 28.00 10.04 7.26
CA SER A 71 26.71 10.70 7.02
C SER A 71 25.64 10.26 8.03
N ILE A 72 25.57 8.96 8.32
CA ILE A 72 24.66 8.40 9.35
C ILE A 72 25.01 8.96 10.73
N GLN A 73 26.28 8.95 11.11
CA GLN A 73 26.72 9.48 12.41
C GLN A 73 26.40 10.97 12.57
N GLN A 74 26.61 11.78 11.53
CA GLN A 74 26.26 13.20 11.54
C GLN A 74 24.75 13.40 11.69
N ARG A 75 23.95 12.60 10.99
CA ARG A 75 22.48 12.67 11.04
C ARG A 75 21.93 12.25 12.40
N LEU A 76 22.49 11.23 13.04
CA LEU A 76 22.09 10.78 14.37
C LEU A 76 22.29 11.84 15.45
N LYS A 77 23.28 12.74 15.33
CA LYS A 77 23.52 13.84 16.29
C LYS A 77 22.37 14.84 16.35
N LEU A 78 21.50 14.87 15.34
CA LEU A 78 20.31 15.75 15.32
C LEU A 78 19.17 15.20 16.19
N PHE A 79 19.22 13.92 16.56
CA PHE A 79 18.23 13.29 17.41
C PHE A 79 18.68 13.32 18.87
N LYS A 80 17.80 13.77 19.75
CA LYS A 80 18.03 13.70 21.20
C LYS A 80 17.82 12.30 21.73
N GLU A 81 16.77 11.63 21.25
CA GLU A 81 16.37 10.27 21.62
C GLU A 81 15.82 9.55 20.38
N VAL A 82 15.71 8.22 20.45
CA VAL A 82 15.08 7.43 19.39
C VAL A 82 13.56 7.70 19.43
N PRO A 83 12.90 7.97 18.28
CA PRO A 83 11.46 8.15 18.22
C PRO A 83 10.67 6.94 18.75
N PRO A 84 9.38 7.11 19.11
CA PRO A 84 8.58 6.05 19.75
C PRO A 84 8.39 4.79 18.90
N ASN A 85 8.38 4.90 17.57
CA ASN A 85 8.34 3.73 16.68
C ASN A 85 9.74 3.24 16.25
N GLY A 86 10.80 3.91 16.68
CA GLY A 86 12.17 3.59 16.29
C GLY A 86 12.67 4.54 15.21
N LEU A 87 13.85 4.23 14.69
CA LEU A 87 14.48 5.03 13.63
C LEU A 87 15.06 4.11 12.57
N VAL A 88 14.74 4.40 11.31
CA VAL A 88 15.34 3.70 10.16
C VAL A 88 16.12 4.69 9.31
N ILE A 89 17.35 4.32 8.99
CA ILE A 89 18.26 5.12 8.17
C ILE A 89 18.78 4.26 7.02
N PHE A 90 18.58 4.75 5.80
CA PHE A 90 19.18 4.21 4.59
C PHE A 90 20.20 5.19 4.05
N CYS A 91 21.43 4.76 3.80
CA CYS A 91 22.45 5.63 3.23
C CYS A 91 23.34 4.87 2.25
N GLY A 92 23.72 5.51 1.15
CA GLY A 92 24.78 5.00 0.28
C GLY A 92 24.91 5.79 -1.00
N ALA A 93 25.88 5.38 -1.82
CA ALA A 93 26.24 6.06 -3.04
C ALA A 93 25.35 5.62 -4.21
N VAL A 94 24.43 6.49 -4.64
CA VAL A 94 23.51 6.21 -5.76
C VAL A 94 24.15 6.64 -7.08
N PRO A 95 24.32 5.74 -8.06
CA PRO A 95 24.86 6.10 -9.38
C PRO A 95 23.94 7.09 -10.11
N GLN A 96 24.49 8.22 -10.58
CA GLN A 96 23.74 9.22 -11.37
C GLN A 96 23.84 8.99 -12.89
N GLY A 97 24.62 8.00 -13.32
CA GLY A 97 24.79 7.61 -14.72
C GLY A 97 25.68 6.37 -14.89
N GLU A 98 26.03 6.06 -16.15
CA GLU A 98 26.87 4.89 -16.48
C GLU A 98 28.35 5.10 -16.13
N ALA A 99 28.83 6.34 -16.06
CA ALA A 99 30.22 6.65 -15.73
C ALA A 99 30.56 6.36 -14.25
N ALA A 100 31.71 5.73 -14.01
CA ALA A 100 32.26 5.55 -12.65
C ALA A 100 32.76 6.87 -12.06
N GLY A 101 32.40 7.13 -10.80
CA GLY A 101 32.65 8.40 -10.11
C GLY A 101 31.50 9.41 -10.20
N SER A 102 30.36 9.04 -10.78
CA SER A 102 29.13 9.86 -10.82
C SER A 102 28.21 9.61 -9.62
N GLU A 103 28.61 8.74 -8.70
CA GLU A 103 27.79 8.33 -7.56
C GLU A 103 27.65 9.49 -6.55
N LYS A 104 26.43 9.71 -6.05
CA LYS A 104 26.13 10.71 -5.03
C LYS A 104 25.63 10.02 -3.78
N THR A 105 26.20 10.36 -2.63
CA THR A 105 25.72 9.85 -1.34
C THR A 105 24.35 10.44 -1.02
N GLU A 106 23.36 9.57 -0.90
CA GLU A 106 22.02 9.92 -0.46
C GLU A 106 21.76 9.34 0.93
N ILE A 107 21.00 10.06 1.75
CA ILE A 107 20.60 9.63 3.09
C ILE A 107 19.11 9.83 3.27
N PHE A 108 18.43 8.77 3.68
CA PHE A 108 17.01 8.74 3.97
C PHE A 108 16.83 8.37 5.43
N VAL A 109 16.08 9.19 6.15
CA VAL A 109 15.77 8.98 7.56
C VAL A 109 14.27 9.02 7.73
N LEU A 110 13.72 7.98 8.33
CA LEU A 110 12.30 7.86 8.57
C LEU A 110 12.01 7.20 9.92
N GLU A 111 10.89 7.60 10.51
CA GLU A 111 10.26 6.89 11.61
C GLU A 111 9.26 5.89 11.01
N PRO A 112 9.35 4.59 11.34
CA PRO A 112 8.45 3.57 10.80
C PRO A 112 7.03 3.72 11.39
N PRO A 113 5.99 3.19 10.72
CA PRO A 113 4.60 3.36 11.16
C PRO A 113 4.28 2.53 12.41
N LYS A 114 4.98 1.40 12.55
CA LYS A 114 4.88 0.45 13.66
C LYS A 114 6.27 0.33 14.31
N PRO A 115 6.34 0.16 15.64
CA PRO A 115 7.60 -0.02 16.33
C PRO A 115 8.46 -1.15 15.75
N VAL A 116 9.71 -0.85 15.39
CA VAL A 116 10.66 -1.88 14.95
C VAL A 116 11.22 -2.59 16.19
N PRO A 117 11.13 -3.92 16.30
CA PRO A 117 11.48 -4.63 17.52
C PRO A 117 12.97 -5.01 17.62
N PHE A 118 13.75 -4.81 16.56
CA PHE A 118 15.14 -5.26 16.48
C PHE A 118 16.09 -4.15 16.05
N TYR A 119 17.37 -4.33 16.41
CA TYR A 119 18.46 -3.56 15.83
C TYR A 119 19.07 -4.32 14.67
N LEU A 120 19.29 -3.64 13.54
CA LEU A 120 19.96 -4.22 12.38
C LEU A 120 20.90 -3.20 11.78
N TYR A 121 22.13 -3.63 11.51
CA TYR A 121 23.06 -2.95 10.63
C TYR A 121 23.41 -3.91 9.49
N ARG A 122 23.23 -3.47 8.25
CA ARG A 122 23.54 -4.29 7.06
C ARG A 122 24.11 -3.42 5.94
N CYS A 123 25.22 -3.86 5.38
CA CYS A 123 25.78 -3.32 4.14
C CYS A 123 25.54 -4.30 3.00
N ASP A 124 24.93 -3.84 1.91
CA ASP A 124 24.65 -4.68 0.75
C ASP A 124 24.63 -3.83 -0.54
N SER A 125 24.40 -4.47 -1.68
CA SER A 125 24.20 -3.84 -2.99
C SER A 125 22.80 -3.23 -3.18
N ARG A 126 21.89 -3.46 -2.22
CA ARG A 126 20.53 -2.92 -2.18
C ARG A 126 20.17 -2.58 -0.74
N PHE A 127 19.24 -1.65 -0.55
CA PHE A 127 18.66 -1.44 0.78
C PHE A 127 17.85 -2.65 1.22
N TYR A 128 17.95 -2.99 2.50
CA TYR A 128 17.16 -4.04 3.11
C TYR A 128 15.83 -3.46 3.58
N LEU A 129 14.77 -3.64 2.79
CA LEU A 129 13.46 -3.01 2.99
C LEU A 129 12.41 -3.95 3.56
N ASP A 130 12.67 -5.27 3.56
CA ASP A 130 11.70 -6.31 3.92
C ASP A 130 10.94 -6.05 5.22
N PRO A 131 11.57 -5.59 6.33
CA PRO A 131 10.84 -5.35 7.57
C PRO A 131 9.82 -4.22 7.46
N LEU A 132 10.16 -3.16 6.71
CA LEU A 132 9.24 -2.05 6.48
C LEU A 132 8.13 -2.45 5.53
N LEU A 133 8.47 -3.13 4.44
CA LEU A 133 7.50 -3.66 3.49
C LEU A 133 6.52 -4.60 4.19
N ALA A 134 6.98 -5.51 5.04
CA ALA A 134 6.13 -6.40 5.84
C ALA A 134 5.25 -5.65 6.86
N SER A 135 5.75 -4.55 7.43
CA SER A 135 4.98 -3.73 8.38
C SER A 135 3.89 -2.89 7.69
N LEU A 136 4.17 -2.50 6.44
CA LEU A 136 3.31 -1.72 5.55
C LEU A 136 2.45 -2.58 4.64
N SER A 137 2.72 -3.89 4.57
CA SER A 137 1.91 -4.88 3.91
C SER A 137 0.73 -5.30 4.80
N ASP A 138 0.05 -4.32 5.43
CA ASP A 138 -1.40 -4.48 5.52
C ASP A 138 -1.97 -4.31 4.10
N GLU A 139 -1.55 -5.18 3.19
CA GLU A 139 -2.19 -5.33 1.90
C GLU A 139 -3.64 -5.70 2.19
N LYS A 140 -4.54 -5.13 1.40
CA LYS A 140 -5.93 -5.57 1.35
C LYS A 140 -5.93 -7.09 1.27
N SER A 141 -6.35 -7.75 2.35
CA SER A 141 -6.36 -9.20 2.42
C SER A 141 -7.77 -9.70 2.13
N PHE A 142 -7.85 -10.80 1.38
CA PHE A 142 -9.11 -11.46 1.07
C PHE A 142 -9.03 -12.89 1.54
N ALA A 143 -10.06 -13.31 2.28
CA ALA A 143 -10.17 -14.69 2.71
C ALA A 143 -10.86 -15.52 1.62
N LEU A 144 -10.45 -16.76 1.52
CA LEU A 144 -10.88 -17.70 0.49
C LEU A 144 -11.40 -18.95 1.17
N ILE A 145 -12.61 -19.37 0.79
CA ILE A 145 -13.20 -20.64 1.18
C ILE A 145 -13.44 -21.43 -0.10
N ALA A 146 -12.73 -22.55 -0.29
CA ALA A 146 -12.98 -23.48 -1.39
C ALA A 146 -13.65 -24.74 -0.84
N ILE A 147 -14.98 -24.83 -0.91
CA ILE A 147 -15.77 -25.86 -0.22
C ILE A 147 -16.46 -26.85 -1.18
N GLY A 148 -16.26 -28.14 -0.91
CA GLY A 148 -16.90 -29.27 -1.54
C GLY A 148 -17.62 -30.14 -0.51
N ARG A 149 -18.18 -31.27 -0.98
CA ARG A 149 -18.87 -32.22 -0.09
C ARG A 149 -17.88 -33.13 0.66
N ASP A 150 -16.73 -33.35 0.05
CA ASP A 150 -15.65 -34.26 0.42
C ASP A 150 -14.46 -33.54 1.05
N GLU A 151 -14.19 -32.30 0.64
CA GLU A 151 -13.08 -31.50 1.15
C GLU A 151 -13.38 -29.99 1.16
N ALA A 152 -12.61 -29.24 1.94
CA ALA A 152 -12.67 -27.79 2.02
C ALA A 152 -11.27 -27.20 2.25
N GLY A 153 -10.99 -26.05 1.65
CA GLY A 153 -9.77 -25.29 1.85
C GLY A 153 -10.08 -23.89 2.38
N LEU A 154 -9.31 -23.45 3.36
CA LEU A 154 -9.32 -22.08 3.88
C LEU A 154 -7.99 -21.41 3.55
N GLY A 155 -8.05 -20.24 2.94
CA GLY A 155 -6.86 -19.50 2.54
C GLY A 155 -7.03 -18.00 2.66
N VAL A 156 -5.92 -17.30 2.50
CA VAL A 156 -5.86 -15.83 2.46
C VAL A 156 -4.99 -15.43 1.30
N VAL A 157 -5.46 -14.48 0.51
CA VAL A 157 -4.64 -13.82 -0.50
C VAL A 157 -4.35 -12.40 -0.06
N SER A 158 -3.09 -12.00 -0.17
CA SER A 158 -2.62 -10.63 0.03
C SER A 158 -1.71 -10.30 -1.14
N GLY A 159 -2.12 -9.36 -1.98
CA GLY A 159 -1.41 -9.03 -3.21
C GLY A 159 -1.30 -10.24 -4.14
N LYS A 160 -0.08 -10.79 -4.29
CA LYS A 160 0.20 -11.98 -5.12
C LYS A 160 0.38 -13.27 -4.31
N ASP A 161 0.44 -13.16 -2.99
CA ASP A 161 0.76 -14.28 -2.11
C ASP A 161 -0.52 -14.96 -1.63
N LEU A 162 -0.67 -16.24 -1.99
CA LEU A 162 -1.68 -17.14 -1.43
C LEU A 162 -1.09 -17.89 -0.23
N ARG A 163 -1.68 -17.69 0.94
CA ARG A 163 -1.38 -18.47 2.14
C ARG A 163 -2.54 -19.42 2.44
N VAL A 164 -2.29 -20.72 2.35
CA VAL A 164 -3.23 -21.76 2.78
C VAL A 164 -3.20 -21.84 4.30
N LEU A 165 -4.34 -21.66 4.95
CA LEU A 165 -4.48 -21.70 6.41
C LEU A 165 -4.87 -23.08 6.90
N ASP A 166 -5.79 -23.73 6.20
CA ASP A 166 -6.24 -25.08 6.54
C ASP A 166 -6.81 -25.82 5.34
N VAL A 167 -6.73 -27.15 5.39
CA VAL A 167 -7.34 -28.05 4.40
C VAL A 167 -7.98 -29.20 5.17
N MET A 168 -9.28 -29.40 4.93
CA MET A 168 -10.13 -30.26 5.73
C MET A 168 -10.82 -31.28 4.82
N THR A 169 -10.95 -32.51 5.28
CA THR A 169 -11.70 -33.56 4.57
C THR A 169 -12.91 -33.98 5.39
N SER A 170 -14.03 -34.23 4.71
CA SER A 170 -15.31 -34.51 5.36
C SER A 170 -15.50 -35.98 5.71
N GLY A 171 -14.78 -36.88 5.03
CA GLY A 171 -15.00 -38.32 5.12
C GLY A 171 -16.39 -38.76 4.65
N VAL A 172 -17.16 -37.86 4.02
CA VAL A 172 -18.51 -38.13 3.53
C VAL A 172 -18.42 -39.11 2.37
N PRO A 173 -19.09 -40.27 2.43
CA PRO A 173 -19.12 -41.21 1.32
C PRO A 173 -19.68 -40.54 0.06
N GLY A 174 -19.09 -40.81 -1.09
CA GLY A 174 -19.63 -40.35 -2.37
C GLY A 174 -21.07 -40.83 -2.62
N LYS A 175 -21.73 -40.31 -3.66
CA LYS A 175 -23.11 -40.70 -4.00
C LYS A 175 -23.26 -42.22 -4.13
N VAL A 176 -23.88 -42.84 -3.13
CA VAL A 176 -24.22 -44.27 -3.17
C VAL A 176 -25.59 -44.41 -3.83
N ARG A 177 -25.65 -45.17 -4.94
CA ARG A 177 -26.92 -45.50 -5.60
C ARG A 177 -27.61 -46.63 -4.82
N VAL A 178 -28.23 -46.29 -3.70
CA VAL A 178 -29.06 -47.23 -2.93
C VAL A 178 -30.49 -47.20 -3.48
N GLY A 179 -30.96 -48.30 -4.04
CA GLY A 179 -32.36 -48.46 -4.44
C GLY A 179 -33.23 -49.00 -3.30
N GLY A 180 -34.55 -48.76 -3.36
CA GLY A 180 -35.52 -49.35 -2.42
C GLY A 180 -35.90 -48.47 -1.23
N GLN A 181 -36.55 -49.06 -0.22
CA GLN A 181 -37.16 -48.35 0.91
C GLN A 181 -36.14 -47.60 1.80
N SER A 182 -34.89 -48.04 1.82
CA SER A 182 -33.81 -47.44 2.61
C SER A 182 -33.16 -46.22 1.95
N ALA A 183 -33.41 -45.96 0.65
CA ALA A 183 -32.77 -44.88 -0.10
C ALA A 183 -32.92 -43.50 0.58
N ARG A 184 -34.14 -43.19 1.06
CA ARG A 184 -34.42 -41.94 1.78
C ARG A 184 -33.66 -41.82 3.10
N ARG A 185 -33.46 -42.94 3.81
CA ARG A 185 -32.70 -42.94 5.07
C ARG A 185 -31.21 -42.67 4.82
N TYR A 186 -30.63 -43.32 3.82
CA TYR A 186 -29.22 -43.08 3.46
C TYR A 186 -28.97 -41.65 3.01
N GLN A 187 -29.90 -41.08 2.24
CA GLN A 187 -29.79 -39.68 1.83
C GLN A 187 -29.78 -38.72 3.02
N ARG A 188 -30.66 -38.91 4.02
CA ARG A 188 -30.66 -38.09 5.24
C ARG A 188 -29.37 -38.21 6.03
N VAL A 189 -28.81 -39.41 6.15
CA VAL A 189 -27.52 -39.60 6.84
C VAL A 189 -26.39 -38.87 6.11
N LEU A 190 -26.37 -38.93 4.77
CA LEU A 190 -25.39 -38.18 3.97
C LEU A 190 -25.57 -36.67 4.14
N GLU A 191 -26.80 -36.15 4.10
CA GLU A 191 -27.10 -34.74 4.31
C GLU A 191 -26.66 -34.28 5.71
N GLN A 192 -26.87 -35.11 6.74
CA GLN A 192 -26.42 -34.80 8.10
C GLN A 192 -24.88 -34.76 8.21
N LEU A 193 -24.17 -35.70 7.58
CA LEU A 193 -22.70 -35.69 7.57
C LEU A 193 -22.12 -34.48 6.83
N VAL A 194 -22.77 -34.07 5.73
CA VAL A 194 -22.37 -32.85 5.00
C VAL A 194 -22.60 -31.61 5.88
N HIS A 195 -23.73 -31.54 6.58
CA HIS A 195 -24.00 -30.44 7.50
C HIS A 195 -22.98 -30.37 8.64
N GLU A 196 -22.64 -31.50 9.27
CA GLU A 196 -21.60 -31.56 10.31
C GLU A 196 -20.24 -31.10 9.77
N PHE A 197 -19.92 -31.44 8.52
CA PHE A 197 -18.72 -30.93 7.86
C PHE A 197 -18.77 -29.41 7.65
N PHE A 198 -19.91 -28.86 7.22
CA PHE A 198 -20.07 -27.41 7.07
C PHE A 198 -19.92 -26.66 8.39
N VAL A 199 -20.49 -27.18 9.49
CA VAL A 199 -20.29 -26.63 10.83
C VAL A 199 -18.81 -26.55 11.18
N HIS A 200 -18.08 -27.64 10.97
CA HIS A 200 -16.65 -27.69 11.27
C HIS A 200 -15.82 -26.72 10.42
N VAL A 201 -16.13 -26.60 9.12
CA VAL A 201 -15.49 -25.61 8.23
C VAL A 201 -15.79 -24.19 8.68
N ALA A 202 -17.03 -23.88 9.05
CA ALA A 202 -17.43 -22.55 9.50
C ALA A 202 -16.79 -22.17 10.84
N GLU A 203 -16.71 -23.08 11.81
CA GLU A 203 -16.01 -22.86 13.08
C GLU A 203 -14.53 -22.50 12.85
N ARG A 204 -13.88 -23.22 11.93
CA ARG A 204 -12.49 -22.97 11.58
C ARG A 204 -12.33 -21.63 10.86
N ALA A 205 -13.19 -21.33 9.89
CA ALA A 205 -13.20 -20.05 9.19
C ALA A 205 -13.43 -18.88 10.15
N ASN A 206 -14.39 -18.99 11.08
CA ASN A 206 -14.66 -18.00 12.10
C ASN A 206 -13.41 -17.72 12.96
N LYS A 207 -12.73 -18.77 13.42
CA LYS A 207 -11.51 -18.64 14.22
C LYS A 207 -10.37 -17.97 13.46
N GLU A 208 -10.09 -18.46 12.26
CA GLU A 208 -8.94 -18.02 11.48
C GLU A 208 -9.18 -16.62 10.90
N PHE A 209 -10.32 -16.37 10.27
CA PHE A 209 -10.57 -15.12 9.54
C PHE A 209 -10.86 -13.92 10.44
N LEU A 210 -11.45 -14.12 11.62
CA LEU A 210 -11.64 -13.03 12.59
C LEU A 210 -10.31 -12.50 13.14
N SER A 211 -9.25 -13.29 13.08
CA SER A 211 -7.92 -12.90 13.53
C SER A 211 -7.11 -12.15 12.46
N ILE A 212 -7.61 -12.10 11.21
CA ILE A 212 -6.91 -11.45 10.10
C ILE A 212 -7.12 -9.94 10.17
N PRO A 213 -6.04 -9.14 10.35
CA PRO A 213 -6.15 -7.69 10.27
C PRO A 213 -6.46 -7.27 8.83
N ASN A 214 -7.30 -6.24 8.66
CA ASN A 214 -7.58 -5.59 7.38
C ASN A 214 -8.22 -6.50 6.30
N LEU A 215 -8.95 -7.54 6.71
CA LEU A 215 -9.75 -8.39 5.83
C LEU A 215 -10.83 -7.57 5.09
N GLN A 216 -10.66 -7.38 3.78
CA GLN A 216 -11.58 -6.62 2.93
C GLN A 216 -12.83 -7.41 2.57
N GLY A 217 -12.69 -8.71 2.38
CA GLY A 217 -13.80 -9.54 1.95
C GLY A 217 -13.46 -11.03 1.90
N ILE A 218 -14.50 -11.82 1.65
CA ILE A 218 -14.44 -13.27 1.56
C ILE A 218 -14.98 -13.69 0.21
N PHE A 219 -14.21 -14.50 -0.51
CA PHE A 219 -14.69 -15.22 -1.69
C PHE A 219 -14.94 -16.67 -1.31
N VAL A 220 -16.13 -17.17 -1.63
CA VAL A 220 -16.48 -18.57 -1.43
C VAL A 220 -16.60 -19.23 -2.78
N GLY A 221 -15.94 -20.36 -2.97
CA GLY A 221 -16.03 -21.12 -4.21
C GLY A 221 -16.13 -22.61 -3.96
N GLY A 222 -16.53 -23.35 -4.97
CA GLY A 222 -16.68 -24.80 -4.85
C GLY A 222 -17.45 -25.43 -6.01
N PRO A 223 -17.43 -26.77 -6.09
CA PRO A 223 -18.13 -27.50 -7.13
C PRO A 223 -19.64 -27.63 -6.84
N GLY A 224 -20.44 -27.36 -7.86
CA GLY A 224 -21.89 -27.51 -7.82
C GLY A 224 -22.57 -26.62 -6.75
N PRO A 225 -23.75 -27.00 -6.25
CA PRO A 225 -24.55 -26.15 -5.35
C PRO A 225 -24.01 -26.09 -3.90
N THR A 226 -22.91 -26.78 -3.60
CA THR A 226 -22.40 -26.99 -2.24
C THR A 226 -22.04 -25.68 -1.53
N LYS A 227 -21.47 -24.73 -2.26
CA LYS A 227 -21.08 -23.41 -1.78
C LYS A 227 -22.30 -22.53 -1.45
N GLU A 228 -23.37 -22.61 -2.24
CA GLU A 228 -24.62 -21.89 -1.96
C GLU A 228 -25.32 -22.50 -0.74
N ASP A 229 -25.30 -23.82 -0.61
CA ASP A 229 -25.88 -24.51 0.54
C ASP A 229 -25.13 -24.12 1.83
N PHE A 230 -23.79 -24.09 1.81
CA PHE A 230 -22.97 -23.64 2.92
C PHE A 230 -23.30 -22.20 3.38
N ILE A 231 -23.44 -21.26 2.43
CA ILE A 231 -23.79 -19.87 2.77
C ILE A 231 -25.20 -19.77 3.35
N LYS A 232 -26.17 -20.53 2.81
CA LYS A 232 -27.56 -20.54 3.28
C LYS A 232 -27.72 -21.05 4.71
N GLU A 233 -26.84 -21.95 5.16
CA GLU A 233 -26.89 -22.46 6.53
C GLU A 233 -26.53 -21.39 7.58
N GLY A 234 -25.92 -20.28 7.18
CA GLY A 234 -25.71 -19.13 8.07
C GLY A 234 -24.74 -19.41 9.22
N LEU A 235 -23.80 -20.33 9.04
CA LEU A 235 -22.87 -20.81 10.07
C LEU A 235 -21.68 -19.85 10.32
N LEU A 236 -21.41 -18.94 9.38
CA LEU A 236 -20.37 -17.92 9.54
C LEU A 236 -20.81 -16.84 10.53
N ASP A 237 -19.86 -16.34 11.33
CA ASP A 237 -20.04 -15.17 12.20
C ASP A 237 -20.57 -14.00 11.35
N TYR A 238 -21.51 -13.22 11.91
CA TYR A 238 -22.18 -12.13 11.18
C TYR A 238 -21.19 -11.16 10.53
N ARG A 239 -20.05 -10.88 11.20
CA ARG A 239 -19.01 -9.97 10.67
C ARG A 239 -18.29 -10.53 9.46
N LEU A 240 -18.22 -11.85 9.32
CA LEU A 240 -17.64 -12.53 8.16
C LEU A 240 -18.68 -12.70 7.07
N ARG A 241 -19.92 -13.04 7.44
CA ARG A 241 -21.04 -13.17 6.49
C ARG A 241 -21.29 -11.86 5.74
N ASP A 242 -21.26 -10.73 6.43
CA ASP A 242 -21.45 -9.41 5.82
C ASP A 242 -20.26 -8.99 4.95
N LYS A 243 -19.13 -9.71 5.01
CA LYS A 243 -17.93 -9.54 4.17
C LYS A 243 -17.87 -10.52 3.00
N VAL A 244 -18.86 -11.40 2.80
CA VAL A 244 -18.88 -12.28 1.63
C VAL A 244 -19.16 -11.44 0.39
N LEU A 245 -18.14 -11.30 -0.45
CA LEU A 245 -18.21 -10.49 -1.67
C LEU A 245 -18.91 -11.25 -2.80
N GLU A 246 -18.54 -12.53 -2.96
CA GLU A 246 -19.05 -13.33 -4.07
C GLU A 246 -18.94 -14.84 -3.81
N VAL A 247 -19.84 -15.58 -4.47
CA VAL A 247 -19.85 -17.04 -4.52
C VAL A 247 -19.52 -17.50 -5.96
N ILE A 248 -18.46 -18.28 -6.14
CA ILE A 248 -17.87 -18.58 -7.45
C ILE A 248 -17.88 -20.08 -7.73
N ASP A 249 -18.38 -20.49 -8.90
CA ASP A 249 -18.28 -21.88 -9.36
C ASP A 249 -16.82 -22.27 -9.62
N LEU A 250 -16.39 -23.39 -9.03
CA LEU A 250 -15.06 -23.98 -9.21
C LEU A 250 -15.18 -25.43 -9.70
N GLY A 251 -14.12 -25.95 -10.33
CA GLY A 251 -13.99 -27.37 -10.64
C GLY A 251 -13.62 -28.22 -9.44
N TYR A 252 -12.87 -27.64 -8.49
CA TYR A 252 -12.29 -28.34 -7.34
C TYR A 252 -12.59 -27.63 -6.02
N ALA A 253 -12.44 -28.36 -4.91
CA ALA A 253 -12.46 -27.83 -3.55
C ALA A 253 -11.06 -27.98 -2.91
N GLY A 254 -10.93 -27.75 -1.61
CA GLY A 254 -9.65 -27.96 -0.93
C GLY A 254 -8.56 -26.99 -1.40
N GLU A 255 -7.31 -27.43 -1.36
CA GLU A 255 -6.16 -26.60 -1.75
C GLU A 255 -6.16 -26.27 -3.25
N GLU A 256 -6.49 -27.22 -4.12
CA GLU A 256 -6.58 -26.99 -5.56
C GLU A 256 -7.72 -26.03 -5.91
N GLY A 257 -8.85 -26.13 -5.20
CA GLY A 257 -9.94 -25.16 -5.28
C GLY A 257 -9.50 -23.75 -4.87
N LEU A 258 -8.67 -23.59 -3.83
CA LEU A 258 -8.13 -22.28 -3.46
C LEU A 258 -7.27 -21.67 -4.59
N ARG A 259 -6.42 -22.47 -5.22
CA ARG A 259 -5.58 -22.02 -6.36
C ARG A 259 -6.43 -21.63 -7.57
N GLU A 260 -7.45 -22.42 -7.89
CA GLU A 260 -8.41 -22.08 -8.96
C GLU A 260 -9.17 -20.78 -8.63
N LEU A 261 -9.60 -20.63 -7.38
CA LEU A 261 -10.33 -19.45 -6.91
C LEU A 261 -9.49 -18.19 -7.06
N VAL A 262 -8.21 -18.21 -6.64
CA VAL A 262 -7.28 -17.09 -6.83
C VAL A 262 -7.22 -16.65 -8.30
N ASN A 263 -7.09 -17.59 -9.23
CA ASN A 263 -7.03 -17.27 -10.65
C ASN A 263 -8.31 -16.60 -11.18
N LYS A 264 -9.49 -17.00 -10.67
CA LYS A 264 -10.77 -16.40 -11.08
C LYS A 264 -11.03 -15.03 -10.45
N ILE A 265 -10.55 -14.80 -9.23
CA ILE A 265 -10.73 -13.51 -8.54
C ILE A 265 -9.64 -12.50 -8.88
N ALA A 266 -8.47 -12.91 -9.40
CA ALA A 266 -7.36 -11.99 -9.68
C ALA A 266 -7.75 -10.74 -10.50
N PRO A 267 -8.64 -10.82 -11.53
CA PRO A 267 -9.16 -9.64 -12.20
C PRO A 267 -10.01 -8.76 -11.25
N LYS A 268 -10.88 -9.38 -10.45
CA LYS A 268 -11.80 -8.71 -9.52
C LYS A 268 -11.08 -8.09 -8.33
N LEU A 269 -9.96 -8.66 -7.89
CA LEU A 269 -9.12 -8.09 -6.83
C LEU A 269 -8.62 -6.70 -7.22
N LYS A 270 -8.35 -6.45 -8.52
CA LYS A 270 -8.02 -5.11 -9.02
C LYS A 270 -9.21 -4.17 -8.92
N ASP A 271 -10.41 -4.64 -9.27
CA ASP A 271 -11.63 -3.82 -9.15
C ASP A 271 -11.90 -3.41 -7.70
N VAL A 272 -11.67 -4.32 -6.73
CA VAL A 272 -11.78 -4.01 -5.30
C VAL A 272 -10.63 -3.12 -4.80
N GLU A 273 -9.44 -3.24 -5.39
CA GLU A 273 -8.32 -2.34 -5.11
C GLU A 273 -8.71 -0.89 -5.40
N TYR A 274 -9.39 -0.66 -6.53
CA TYR A 274 -9.84 0.65 -7.01
C TYR A 274 -11.29 1.02 -6.66
N ALA A 275 -11.99 0.24 -5.83
CA ALA A 275 -13.39 0.49 -5.50
C ALA A 275 -13.62 1.90 -4.93
N GLU A 276 -12.74 2.34 -4.01
CA GLU A 276 -12.78 3.69 -3.44
C GLU A 276 -12.58 4.78 -4.50
N GLU A 277 -11.75 4.53 -5.51
CA GLU A 277 -11.56 5.46 -6.63
C GLU A 277 -12.82 5.53 -7.51
N ILE A 278 -13.45 4.39 -7.78
CA ILE A 278 -14.69 4.32 -8.58
C ILE A 278 -15.81 5.07 -7.86
N GLU A 279 -16.02 4.79 -6.57
CA GLU A 279 -17.04 5.47 -5.76
C GLU A 279 -16.80 6.99 -5.70
N ALA A 280 -15.57 7.43 -5.44
CA ALA A 280 -15.23 8.85 -5.41
C ALA A 280 -15.43 9.53 -6.78
N PHE A 281 -15.19 8.81 -7.87
CA PHE A 281 -15.41 9.32 -9.22
C PHE A 281 -16.89 9.43 -9.58
N GLU A 282 -17.72 8.47 -9.16
CA GLU A 282 -19.17 8.54 -9.31
C GLU A 282 -19.76 9.68 -8.46
N GLU A 283 -19.30 9.83 -7.22
CA GLU A 283 -19.66 10.94 -6.34
C GLU A 283 -19.33 12.30 -7.00
N LEU A 284 -18.14 12.43 -7.59
CA LEU A 284 -17.74 13.63 -8.33
C LEU A 284 -18.69 13.93 -9.50
N LYS A 285 -19.01 12.93 -10.31
CA LYS A 285 -19.92 13.09 -11.46
C LYS A 285 -21.32 13.53 -11.02
N GLN A 286 -21.84 12.92 -9.96
CA GLN A 286 -23.16 13.25 -9.43
C GLN A 286 -23.19 14.68 -8.90
N MET A 287 -22.20 15.06 -8.09
CA MET A 287 -22.10 16.41 -7.53
C MET A 287 -21.93 17.49 -8.60
N LEU A 288 -21.15 17.22 -9.65
CA LEU A 288 -21.03 18.14 -10.80
C LEU A 288 -22.36 18.34 -11.53
N PHE A 289 -23.22 17.33 -11.57
CA PHE A 289 -24.53 17.42 -12.21
C PHE A 289 -25.56 18.14 -11.33
N GLU A 290 -25.61 17.83 -10.04
CA GLU A 290 -26.61 18.37 -9.11
C GLU A 290 -26.24 19.76 -8.55
N HIS A 291 -24.96 19.97 -8.22
CA HIS A 291 -24.44 21.13 -7.51
C HIS A 291 -23.06 21.54 -8.04
N PRO A 292 -22.95 22.03 -9.29
CA PRO A 292 -21.67 22.37 -9.91
C PRO A 292 -20.91 23.47 -9.14
N ASP A 293 -21.60 24.31 -8.39
CA ASP A 293 -21.03 25.37 -7.56
C ASP A 293 -20.30 24.85 -6.30
N LYS A 294 -20.48 23.57 -5.95
CA LYS A 294 -19.84 22.92 -4.79
C LYS A 294 -18.62 22.08 -5.16
N VAL A 295 -18.19 22.13 -6.42
CA VAL A 295 -17.04 21.38 -6.91
C VAL A 295 -16.08 22.35 -7.60
N ALA A 296 -14.81 22.28 -7.25
CA ALA A 296 -13.73 22.96 -7.96
C ALA A 296 -13.04 21.96 -8.90
N LEU A 297 -12.89 22.32 -10.17
CA LEU A 297 -12.26 21.47 -11.19
C LEU A 297 -10.96 22.07 -11.71
N GLY A 298 -9.94 21.22 -11.82
CA GLY A 298 -8.65 21.63 -12.32
C GLY A 298 -7.89 22.52 -11.35
N LYS A 299 -6.64 22.79 -11.72
CA LYS A 299 -5.66 23.38 -10.82
C LYS A 299 -6.07 24.76 -10.29
N GLU A 300 -6.51 25.64 -11.19
CA GLU A 300 -6.76 27.05 -10.85
C GLU A 300 -7.92 27.22 -9.86
N GLU A 301 -8.99 26.44 -10.01
CA GLU A 301 -10.13 26.49 -9.10
C GLU A 301 -9.80 25.86 -7.76
N VAL A 302 -9.09 24.73 -7.77
CA VAL A 302 -8.64 24.05 -6.55
C VAL A 302 -7.66 24.93 -5.76
N ASP A 303 -6.72 25.60 -6.41
CA ASP A 303 -5.80 26.57 -5.78
C ASP A 303 -6.57 27.71 -5.11
N LYS A 304 -7.62 28.22 -5.76
CA LYS A 304 -8.50 29.26 -5.18
C LYS A 304 -9.27 28.74 -3.98
N ALA A 305 -9.83 27.52 -4.08
CA ALA A 305 -10.57 26.87 -3.00
C ALA A 305 -9.69 26.65 -1.76
N PHE A 306 -8.45 26.18 -1.96
CA PHE A 306 -7.47 26.06 -0.87
C PHE A 306 -7.15 27.44 -0.26
N LYS A 307 -6.90 28.47 -1.07
CA LYS A 307 -6.66 29.83 -0.52
C LYS A 307 -7.83 30.38 0.30
N GLN A 308 -9.05 29.93 0.02
CA GLN A 308 -10.26 30.31 0.76
C GLN A 308 -10.58 29.39 1.95
N GLY A 309 -9.85 28.29 2.12
CA GLY A 309 -10.09 27.31 3.19
C GLY A 309 -11.41 26.55 3.03
N LEU A 310 -11.89 26.39 1.80
CA LEU A 310 -13.18 25.77 1.51
C LEU A 310 -13.07 24.27 1.17
N VAL A 311 -11.87 23.73 1.01
CA VAL A 311 -11.70 22.35 0.54
C VAL A 311 -12.08 21.37 1.67
N LYS A 312 -13.13 20.57 1.44
CA LYS A 312 -13.53 19.48 2.33
C LYS A 312 -12.88 18.16 1.94
N LYS A 313 -12.83 17.86 0.64
CA LYS A 313 -12.26 16.62 0.11
C LYS A 313 -11.54 16.90 -1.20
N LEU A 314 -10.24 16.61 -1.25
CA LEU A 314 -9.37 16.71 -2.42
C LEU A 314 -9.37 15.37 -3.18
N LEU A 315 -9.58 15.42 -4.48
CA LEU A 315 -9.36 14.33 -5.41
C LEU A 315 -8.14 14.66 -6.27
N ILE A 316 -7.12 13.81 -6.27
CA ILE A 316 -5.88 14.08 -7.00
C ILE A 316 -5.30 12.82 -7.63
N SER A 317 -4.81 12.93 -8.86
CA SER A 317 -4.16 11.83 -9.58
C SER A 317 -2.68 11.71 -9.19
N GLU A 318 -2.17 10.47 -9.15
CA GLU A 318 -0.73 10.19 -9.05
C GLU A 318 0.08 10.85 -10.16
N ALA A 319 -0.52 11.22 -11.30
CA ALA A 319 0.14 11.97 -12.36
C ALA A 319 0.65 13.36 -11.93
N PHE A 320 0.22 13.87 -10.77
CA PHE A 320 0.77 15.09 -10.16
C PHE A 320 2.10 14.84 -9.44
N ASP A 321 2.54 13.60 -9.32
CA ASP A 321 3.82 13.23 -8.72
C ASP A 321 5.01 13.47 -9.65
N VAL A 322 5.14 14.72 -10.08
CA VAL A 322 6.24 15.24 -10.89
C VAL A 322 6.76 16.51 -10.23
N PRO A 323 7.98 16.97 -10.55
CA PRO A 323 8.50 18.21 -9.98
C PRO A 323 7.65 19.42 -10.40
N TYR A 324 7.23 20.21 -9.42
CA TYR A 324 6.63 21.53 -9.58
C TYR A 324 7.54 22.59 -8.96
N LEU A 325 7.46 23.79 -9.50
CA LEU A 325 8.18 24.96 -9.03
C LEU A 325 7.18 25.92 -8.37
N LEU A 326 7.44 26.24 -7.11
CA LEU A 326 6.86 27.41 -6.48
C LEU A 326 7.73 28.61 -6.83
N MET A 327 7.14 29.55 -7.55
CA MET A 327 7.82 30.73 -8.06
C MET A 327 7.12 32.00 -7.55
N LYS A 328 7.91 33.02 -7.19
CA LYS A 328 7.41 34.33 -6.74
C LYS A 328 7.86 35.42 -7.69
N CYS A 329 6.98 36.36 -7.98
CA CYS A 329 7.37 37.53 -8.75
C CYS A 329 8.26 38.45 -7.91
N ASP A 330 9.31 38.99 -8.52
CA ASP A 330 10.24 39.89 -7.84
C ASP A 330 9.68 41.32 -7.65
N LYS A 331 8.59 41.65 -8.37
CA LYS A 331 7.96 42.98 -8.36
C LYS A 331 6.62 43.03 -7.64
N CYS A 332 5.92 41.90 -7.53
CA CYS A 332 4.64 41.82 -6.83
C CYS A 332 4.54 40.50 -6.06
N ASP A 333 3.63 40.42 -5.10
CA ASP A 333 3.45 39.22 -4.27
C ASP A 333 2.70 38.08 -4.99
N TYR A 334 2.81 37.98 -6.31
CA TYR A 334 2.15 36.95 -7.10
C TYR A 334 2.94 35.63 -7.00
N GLU A 335 2.28 34.60 -6.48
CA GLU A 335 2.79 33.24 -6.37
C GLU A 335 2.26 32.36 -7.49
N ILE A 336 3.15 31.57 -8.09
CA ILE A 336 2.85 30.64 -9.16
C ILE A 336 3.38 29.28 -8.74
N PHE A 337 2.50 28.29 -8.71
CA PHE A 337 2.88 26.90 -8.67
C PHE A 337 2.72 26.37 -10.11
N VAL A 338 3.73 25.75 -10.71
CA VAL A 338 3.69 25.23 -12.10
C VAL A 338 4.58 24.01 -12.25
N ARG A 339 4.33 23.19 -13.28
CA ARG A 339 5.20 22.05 -13.57
C ARG A 339 6.61 22.54 -13.90
N ALA A 340 7.64 21.82 -13.45
CA ALA A 340 9.03 22.19 -13.70
C ALA A 340 9.43 22.15 -15.19
N SER A 341 8.59 21.58 -16.06
CA SER A 341 8.72 21.62 -17.52
C SER A 341 8.23 22.92 -18.16
N GLU A 342 7.35 23.67 -17.51
CA GLU A 342 6.72 24.88 -18.08
C GLU A 342 7.58 26.14 -17.88
N ARG A 343 8.31 26.23 -16.77
CA ARG A 343 9.25 27.32 -16.39
C ARG A 343 8.93 28.69 -16.99
N PRO A 344 7.82 29.33 -16.58
CA PRO A 344 7.48 30.67 -17.03
C PRO A 344 8.55 31.68 -16.59
N THR A 345 8.98 32.54 -17.52
CA THR A 345 10.01 33.57 -17.26
C THR A 345 9.44 34.92 -16.85
N LYS A 346 8.12 35.11 -17.01
CA LYS A 346 7.43 36.38 -16.78
C LYS A 346 6.17 36.22 -15.95
N CYS A 347 5.95 37.16 -15.03
CA CYS A 347 4.77 37.20 -14.18
C CYS A 347 3.50 37.48 -15.00
N PRO A 348 2.45 36.64 -14.91
CA PRO A 348 1.20 36.87 -15.63
C PRO A 348 0.43 38.09 -15.13
N ALA A 349 0.72 38.60 -13.93
CA ALA A 349 0.04 39.76 -13.35
C ALA A 349 0.72 41.11 -13.66
N CYS A 350 2.05 41.16 -13.80
CA CYS A 350 2.78 42.43 -13.93
C CYS A 350 3.95 42.45 -14.94
N ASP A 351 4.13 41.36 -15.71
CA ASP A 351 5.24 41.15 -16.65
C ASP A 351 6.65 41.26 -16.03
N GLY A 352 6.74 41.24 -14.69
CA GLY A 352 7.98 41.22 -13.93
C GLY A 352 8.72 39.89 -14.00
N GLY A 353 10.00 39.88 -13.60
CA GLY A 353 10.76 38.66 -13.41
C GLY A 353 10.14 37.77 -12.33
N ILE A 354 10.32 36.46 -12.49
CA ILE A 354 9.90 35.47 -11.51
C ILE A 354 11.12 34.65 -11.10
N SER A 355 11.30 34.46 -9.80
CA SER A 355 12.35 33.63 -9.23
C SER A 355 11.77 32.34 -8.65
N VAL A 356 12.53 31.24 -8.75
CA VAL A 356 12.17 29.95 -8.15
C VAL A 356 12.47 30.01 -6.66
N VAL A 357 11.44 29.74 -5.85
CA VAL A 357 11.54 29.72 -4.38
C VAL A 357 11.79 28.29 -3.89
N LYS A 358 11.04 27.32 -4.45
CA LYS A 358 11.07 25.93 -4.01
C LYS A 358 10.73 25.02 -5.18
N GLU A 359 11.36 23.85 -5.22
CA GLU A 359 11.01 22.73 -6.09
C GLU A 359 10.51 21.60 -5.21
N GLU A 360 9.31 21.08 -5.49
CA GLU A 360 8.70 19.97 -4.75
C GLU A 360 7.75 19.15 -5.63
N SER A 361 7.36 17.95 -5.19
CA SER A 361 6.34 17.17 -5.91
C SER A 361 4.99 17.88 -5.87
N GLY A 362 4.32 17.96 -7.02
CA GLY A 362 2.98 18.53 -7.11
C GLY A 362 1.97 17.80 -6.23
N LEU A 363 2.06 16.48 -6.20
CA LEU A 363 1.22 15.64 -5.35
C LEU A 363 1.47 15.95 -3.87
N ASP A 364 2.74 15.96 -3.44
CA ASP A 364 3.08 16.20 -2.04
C ASP A 364 2.63 17.60 -1.56
N HIS A 365 2.72 18.62 -2.42
CA HIS A 365 2.24 19.98 -2.13
C HIS A 365 0.74 20.01 -1.80
N TYR A 366 -0.11 19.41 -2.63
CA TYR A 366 -1.56 19.40 -2.37
C TYR A 366 -1.95 18.50 -1.20
N LEU A 367 -1.20 17.42 -0.97
CA LEU A 367 -1.38 16.58 0.22
C LEU A 367 -1.11 17.38 1.50
N ASP A 368 -0.05 18.20 1.52
CA ASP A 368 0.25 19.06 2.68
C ASP A 368 -0.84 20.11 2.88
N LEU A 369 -1.29 20.79 1.82
CA LEU A 369 -2.41 21.75 1.89
C LEU A 369 -3.70 21.10 2.42
N ALA A 370 -4.03 19.89 1.96
CA ALA A 370 -5.19 19.15 2.42
C ALA A 370 -5.07 18.79 3.92
N ILE A 371 -3.90 18.33 4.37
CA ILE A 371 -3.65 18.02 5.78
C ILE A 371 -3.77 19.29 6.64
N GLU A 372 -3.22 20.42 6.20
CA GLU A 372 -3.27 21.70 6.92
C GLU A 372 -4.71 22.19 7.11
N GLN A 373 -5.60 21.94 6.15
CA GLN A 373 -7.01 22.32 6.21
C GLN A 373 -7.91 21.25 6.82
N GLY A 374 -7.37 20.07 7.14
CA GLY A 374 -8.16 18.93 7.61
C GLY A 374 -9.09 18.35 6.54
N ALA A 375 -8.76 18.54 5.26
CA ALA A 375 -9.51 18.00 4.14
C ALA A 375 -9.22 16.50 3.98
N GLU A 376 -10.24 15.73 3.60
CA GLU A 376 -10.07 14.35 3.19
C GLU A 376 -9.35 14.29 1.85
N VAL A 377 -8.55 13.25 1.61
CA VAL A 377 -7.85 13.07 0.33
C VAL A 377 -8.27 11.76 -0.33
N GLN A 378 -8.53 11.76 -1.63
CA GLN A 378 -8.56 10.56 -2.45
C GLN A 378 -7.50 10.65 -3.54
N ILE A 379 -6.59 9.69 -3.55
CA ILE A 379 -5.58 9.55 -4.61
C ILE A 379 -6.14 8.61 -5.69
N PHE A 380 -6.01 9.01 -6.95
CA PHE A 380 -6.37 8.21 -8.12
C PHE A 380 -5.12 7.66 -8.80
N SER A 381 -5.03 6.34 -8.89
CA SER A 381 -3.98 5.65 -9.63
C SER A 381 -3.98 6.07 -11.10
N ALA A 382 -2.81 6.27 -11.69
CA ALA A 382 -2.70 6.51 -13.14
C ALA A 382 -2.98 5.25 -13.98
N HIS A 383 -3.14 4.09 -13.34
CA HIS A 383 -3.34 2.79 -13.97
C HIS A 383 -4.76 2.23 -13.85
N SER A 384 -5.64 2.90 -13.09
CA SER A 384 -7.05 2.53 -12.97
C SER A 384 -7.87 3.17 -14.11
N GLU A 385 -8.96 2.53 -14.51
CA GLU A 385 -9.84 3.10 -15.54
C GLU A 385 -10.46 4.42 -15.07
N SER A 386 -10.92 4.48 -13.82
CA SER A 386 -11.46 5.69 -13.19
C SER A 386 -10.40 6.79 -13.10
N GLY A 387 -9.16 6.45 -12.73
CA GLY A 387 -8.05 7.40 -12.67
C GLY A 387 -7.62 7.93 -14.03
N GLU A 388 -7.58 7.09 -15.07
CA GLU A 388 -7.35 7.54 -16.45
C GLU A 388 -8.46 8.49 -16.93
N GLN A 389 -9.73 8.15 -16.66
CA GLN A 389 -10.86 9.00 -17.02
C GLN A 389 -10.83 10.32 -16.25
N PHE A 390 -10.48 10.30 -14.95
CA PHE A 390 -10.33 11.48 -14.11
C PHE A 390 -9.22 12.41 -14.64
N LEU A 391 -8.07 11.83 -15.00
CA LEU A 391 -6.96 12.58 -15.58
C LEU A 391 -7.33 13.24 -16.91
N ARG A 392 -8.00 12.51 -17.81
CA ARG A 392 -8.36 13.01 -19.14
C ARG A 392 -9.51 14.02 -19.12
N SER A 393 -10.52 13.78 -18.30
CA SER A 393 -11.77 14.57 -18.31
C SER A 393 -11.70 15.78 -17.39
N TYR A 394 -10.97 15.68 -16.27
CA TYR A 394 -10.92 16.69 -15.21
C TYR A 394 -9.49 17.15 -14.89
N SER A 395 -8.53 16.88 -15.79
CA SER A 395 -7.12 17.25 -15.63
C SER A 395 -6.43 16.67 -14.39
N GLY A 396 -7.03 15.65 -13.76
CA GLY A 396 -6.45 14.89 -12.66
C GLY A 396 -6.41 15.59 -11.30
N ILE A 397 -7.15 16.70 -11.13
CA ILE A 397 -7.33 17.35 -9.82
C ILE A 397 -8.72 17.97 -9.71
N ALA A 398 -9.39 17.74 -8.58
CA ALA A 398 -10.70 18.30 -8.26
C ALA A 398 -10.85 18.40 -6.73
N ALA A 399 -11.78 19.23 -6.26
CA ALA A 399 -12.08 19.35 -4.84
C ALA A 399 -13.58 19.53 -4.60
N PHE A 400 -14.08 18.90 -3.54
CA PHE A 400 -15.39 19.20 -2.96
C PHE A 400 -15.26 20.33 -1.94
N LEU A 401 -16.18 21.30 -2.01
CA LEU A 401 -16.20 22.52 -1.19
C LEU A 401 -17.16 22.43 0.01
#